data_AF-W6TRB2-F1
#
_entry.id   AF-W6TRB2-F1
#
_cell.length_a   1.000
_cell.length_b   1.000
_cell.length_c   1.000
_cell.angle_alpha   90.00
_cell.angle_beta   90.00
_cell.angle_gamma   90.00
#
_symmetry.space_group_name_H-M   'P 1'
#
loop_
_entity.id
_entity.type
_entity.pdbx_description
1 polymer ?
#
loop_
_entity_poly.entity_id
_entity_poly.type
_entity_poly.pdbx_seq_one_letter_code
_entity_poly.pdbx_strand_id
1 'polypeptide(L)'
;MAGIAYLLPIVFPDTRILTSKFWLVYFFFAIITYIAYFCVDLGLKRNPEVGIMAIMGSIAVKMFFSLAFVLIYSLNAKEKGLIFVLNFFSLYLLFSFFEIYSLLRNLRHQNK
;
A
#
# COMPACT_ATOMS: atom_id res chain seq x y z
N MET A 1 -8.08 4.75 -9.01
CA MET A 1 -8.59 3.75 -8.03
C MET A 1 -9.66 4.31 -7.10
N ALA A 2 -9.58 5.58 -6.68
CA ALA A 2 -10.65 6.22 -5.88
C ALA A 2 -12.04 6.18 -6.56
N GLY A 3 -12.13 6.31 -7.88
CA GLY A 3 -13.41 6.23 -8.61
C GLY A 3 -14.07 4.85 -8.59
N ILE A 4 -13.28 3.77 -8.64
CA ILE A 4 -13.80 2.39 -8.58
C ILE A 4 -14.28 2.07 -7.16
N ALA A 5 -13.57 2.58 -6.15
CA ALA A 5 -13.98 2.47 -4.74
C ALA A 5 -15.26 3.25 -4.40
N TYR A 6 -15.53 4.36 -5.11
CA TYR A 6 -16.75 5.16 -4.94
C TYR A 6 -17.96 4.55 -5.67
N LEU A 7 -17.74 3.83 -6.77
CA LEU A 7 -18.78 3.13 -7.53
C LEU A 7 -19.21 1.79 -6.90
N LEU A 8 -18.33 1.13 -6.16
CA LEU A 8 -18.59 -0.16 -5.54
C LEU A 8 -19.79 -0.20 -4.56
N PRO A 9 -20.00 0.78 -3.65
CA PRO A 9 -21.16 0.78 -2.75
C PRO A 9 -22.50 1.01 -3.46
N ILE A 10 -22.49 1.55 -4.69
CA ILE A 10 -23.70 1.75 -5.50
C ILE A 10 -24.13 0.43 -6.17
N VAL A 11 -23.19 -0.47 -6.47
CA VAL A 11 -23.45 -1.72 -7.18
C VAL A 11 -23.72 -2.90 -6.22
N PHE A 12 -23.21 -2.86 -4.99
CA PHE A 12 -23.43 -3.92 -3.98
C PHE A 12 -23.85 -3.34 -2.61
N PRO A 13 -25.15 -3.05 -2.41
CA PRO A 13 -25.65 -2.44 -1.17
C PRO A 13 -25.64 -3.37 0.06
N ASP A 14 -25.64 -4.70 -0.14
CA ASP A 14 -25.94 -5.68 0.93
C ASP A 14 -24.73 -6.47 1.46
N THR A 15 -23.52 -6.03 1.13
CA THR A 15 -22.31 -6.71 1.59
C THR A 15 -21.38 -5.72 2.28
N ARG A 16 -21.22 -5.86 3.60
CA ARG A 16 -20.19 -5.16 4.42
C ARG A 16 -18.78 -5.68 4.04
N ILE A 17 -18.42 -5.62 2.75
CA ILE A 17 -17.12 -6.06 2.22
C ILE A 17 -16.03 -5.09 2.67
N LEU A 18 -16.36 -3.79 2.74
CA LEU A 18 -15.47 -2.78 3.30
C LEU A 18 -15.63 -2.72 4.82
N THR A 19 -14.59 -3.13 5.53
CA THR A 19 -14.49 -2.85 6.96
C THR A 19 -14.52 -1.34 7.17
N SER A 20 -15.21 -0.85 8.20
CA SER A 20 -15.33 0.60 8.50
C SER A 20 -13.97 1.33 8.57
N LYS A 21 -12.88 0.61 8.84
CA LYS A 21 -11.50 1.09 8.88
C LYS A 21 -10.74 1.01 7.55
N PHE A 22 -11.34 0.48 6.48
CA PHE A 22 -10.73 0.33 5.15
C PHE A 22 -10.24 1.67 4.60
N TRP A 23 -11.04 2.73 4.76
CA TRP A 23 -10.68 4.07 4.31
C TRP A 23 -9.43 4.61 5.01
N LEU A 24 -9.28 4.35 6.32
CA LEU A 24 -8.12 4.79 7.10
C LEU A 24 -6.85 4.08 6.62
N VAL A 25 -6.92 2.76 6.40
CA VAL A 25 -5.80 1.97 5.85
C VAL A 25 -5.46 2.41 4.43
N TYR A 26 -6.47 2.60 3.57
CA TYR A 26 -6.27 3.07 2.20
C TYR A 26 -5.56 4.43 2.17
N PHE A 27 -6.02 5.39 2.97
CA PHE A 27 -5.40 6.72 3.04
C PHE A 27 -3.96 6.65 3.55
N PHE A 28 -3.69 5.77 4.52
CA PHE A 28 -2.35 5.53 5.04
C PHE A 28 -1.40 4.99 3.96
N PHE A 29 -1.80 3.94 3.25
CA PHE A 29 -1.02 3.40 2.13
C PHE A 29 -0.84 4.43 1.01
N ALA A 30 -1.87 5.22 0.71
CA ALA A 30 -1.80 6.28 -0.29
C ALA A 30 -0.79 7.37 0.10
N ILE A 31 -0.79 7.83 1.36
CA ILE A 31 0.18 8.81 1.87
C ILE A 31 1.60 8.27 1.78
N ILE A 32 1.85 7.05 2.28
CA ILE A 32 3.20 6.47 2.24
C ILE A 32 3.69 6.35 0.79
N THR A 33 2.83 5.88 -0.12
CA THR A 33 3.19 5.73 -1.54
C THR A 33 3.45 7.09 -2.19
N TYR A 34 2.66 8.10 -1.83
CA TYR A 34 2.85 9.46 -2.31
C TYR A 34 4.19 10.04 -1.83
N ILE A 35 4.53 9.85 -0.55
CA ILE A 35 5.82 10.24 0.02
C ILE A 35 6.96 9.51 -0.69
N ALA A 36 6.82 8.21 -0.96
CA ALA A 36 7.82 7.43 -1.68
C ALA A 36 8.06 7.98 -3.10
N TYR A 37 6.99 8.25 -3.86
CA TYR A 37 7.10 8.87 -5.19
C TYR A 37 7.73 10.26 -5.13
N PHE A 38 7.34 11.08 -4.15
CA PHE A 38 7.92 12.42 -3.98
C PHE A 38 9.41 12.35 -3.64
N CYS A 39 9.81 11.43 -2.75
CA CYS A 39 11.22 11.18 -2.45
C CYS A 39 12.01 10.65 -3.64
N VAL A 40 11.39 9.87 -4.52
CA VAL A 40 12.03 9.38 -5.76
C VAL A 40 12.27 10.54 -6.72
N ASP A 41 11.28 11.42 -6.91
CA ASP A 41 11.41 12.59 -7.78
C ASP A 41 12.48 13.57 -7.26
N LEU A 42 12.54 13.78 -5.94
CA LEU A 42 13.61 14.53 -5.30
C LEU A 42 14.97 13.82 -5.39
N GLY A 43 14.99 12.50 -5.19
CA GLY A 43 16.19 11.67 -5.24
C GLY A 43 16.81 11.63 -6.64
N LEU A 44 15.98 11.59 -7.69
CA LEU A 44 16.42 11.57 -9.09
C LEU A 44 17.30 12.77 -9.45
N LYS A 45 17.04 13.94 -8.87
CA LYS A 45 17.83 15.16 -9.11
C LYS A 45 19.22 15.13 -8.48
N ARG A 46 19.43 14.28 -7.48
CA ARG A 46 20.66 14.30 -6.68
C ARG A 46 21.47 13.03 -6.86
N ASN A 47 20.86 11.86 -6.62
CA ASN A 47 21.43 10.55 -6.90
C ASN A 47 20.31 9.50 -7.04
N PRO A 48 20.31 8.71 -8.12
CA PRO A 48 19.30 7.69 -8.38
C PRO A 48 19.25 6.59 -7.30
N GLU A 49 20.36 6.33 -6.63
CA GLU A 49 20.45 5.43 -5.46
C GLU A 49 19.59 5.88 -4.27
N VAL A 50 19.46 7.20 -4.06
CA VAL A 50 18.65 7.75 -2.96
C VAL A 50 17.16 7.52 -3.22
N GLY A 51 16.74 7.59 -4.49
CA GLY A 51 15.38 7.21 -4.89
C GLY A 51 15.09 5.72 -4.64
N ILE A 52 16.07 4.85 -4.87
CA ILE A 52 15.96 3.41 -4.60
C ILE A 52 15.81 3.16 -3.10
N MET A 53 16.66 3.79 -2.27
CA MET A 53 16.57 3.69 -0.81
C MET A 53 15.23 4.20 -0.27
N ALA A 54 14.67 5.27 -0.84
CA ALA A 54 13.37 5.78 -0.44
C ALA A 54 12.22 4.78 -0.69
N ILE A 55 12.20 4.10 -1.83
CA ILE A 55 11.17 3.10 -2.12
C ILE A 55 11.36 1.85 -1.25
N MET A 56 12.61 1.38 -1.04
CA MET A 56 12.86 0.27 -0.13
C MET A 56 12.42 0.59 1.30
N GLY A 57 12.67 1.82 1.77
CA GLY A 57 12.18 2.30 3.06
C GLY A 57 10.66 2.32 3.17
N SER A 58 9.97 2.78 2.11
CA SER A 58 8.50 2.76 2.02
C SER A 58 7.93 1.34 2.15
N ILE A 59 8.50 0.37 1.43
CA ILE A 59 8.10 -1.04 1.48
C ILE A 59 8.32 -1.61 2.88
N ALA A 60 9.48 -1.32 3.50
CA ALA A 60 9.78 -1.78 4.86
C ALA A 60 8.77 -1.25 5.88
N VAL A 61 8.47 0.05 5.85
CA VAL A 61 7.47 0.66 6.74
C VAL A 61 6.09 0.02 6.55
N LYS A 62 5.65 -0.19 5.30
CA LYS A 62 4.39 -0.87 4.99
C LYS A 62 4.35 -2.31 5.51
N MET A 63 5.46 -3.03 5.41
CA MET A 63 5.56 -4.40 5.90
C MET A 63 5.43 -4.46 7.43
N PHE A 64 6.13 -3.59 8.18
CA PHE A 64 6.02 -3.54 9.64
C PHE A 64 4.60 -3.18 10.09
N PHE A 65 3.96 -2.21 9.41
CA PHE A 65 2.57 -1.87 9.70
C PHE A 65 1.61 -3.01 9.37
N SER A 66 1.81 -3.70 8.25
CA SER A 66 1.02 -4.89 7.89
C SER A 66 1.13 -5.97 8.97
N LEU A 67 2.34 -6.23 9.46
CA LEU A 67 2.59 -7.22 10.49
C LEU A 67 1.90 -6.83 11.81
N ALA A 68 2.04 -5.57 12.24
CA ALA A 68 1.41 -5.05 13.45
C ALA A 68 -0.13 -5.10 13.37
N PHE A 69 -0.71 -4.69 12.24
CA PHE A 69 -2.16 -4.75 12.02
C PHE A 69 -2.68 -6.18 12.04
N VAL A 70 -2.02 -7.10 11.36
CA VAL A 70 -2.41 -8.52 11.34
C VAL A 70 -2.33 -9.12 12.74
N LEU A 71 -1.27 -8.83 13.52
CA LEU A 71 -1.14 -9.29 14.91
C LEU A 71 -2.26 -8.77 15.81
N ILE A 72 -2.52 -7.46 15.78
CA ILE A 72 -3.56 -6.83 16.61
C ILE A 72 -4.94 -7.40 16.28
N TYR A 73 -5.24 -7.58 15.00
CA TYR A 73 -6.53 -8.11 14.56
C TYR A 73 -6.67 -9.63 14.75
N SER A 74 -5.58 -10.40 14.60
CA SER A 74 -5.57 -11.84 14.86
C SER A 74 -5.85 -12.16 16.32
N LEU A 75 -5.44 -11.29 17.25
CA LEU A 75 -5.70 -11.45 18.68
C LEU A 75 -7.14 -11.06 19.07
N ASN A 76 -7.81 -10.22 18.27
CA ASN A 76 -9.15 -9.69 18.57
C ASN A 76 -10.30 -10.37 17.79
N ALA A 77 -10.02 -11.02 16.65
CA ALA A 77 -11.08 -11.46 15.75
C ALA A 77 -11.46 -12.93 15.96
N LYS A 78 -12.60 -13.19 16.63
CA LYS A 78 -13.14 -14.55 16.78
C LYS A 78 -13.79 -15.15 15.53
N GLU A 79 -14.33 -14.36 14.56
CA GLU A 79 -14.99 -14.96 13.37
C GLU A 79 -14.92 -14.16 12.04
N LYS A 80 -14.59 -12.86 12.04
CA LYS A 80 -14.57 -12.03 10.79
C LYS A 80 -13.20 -11.49 10.38
N GLY A 81 -12.12 -11.96 11.00
CA GLY A 81 -10.75 -11.49 10.74
C GLY A 81 -10.27 -11.75 9.32
N LEU A 82 -10.68 -12.87 8.71
CA LEU A 82 -10.15 -13.33 7.43
C LEU A 82 -10.51 -12.38 6.25
N ILE A 83 -11.74 -11.85 6.24
CA ILE A 83 -12.18 -10.87 5.22
C ILE A 83 -11.41 -9.55 5.35
N PHE A 84 -11.11 -9.14 6.58
CA PHE A 84 -10.30 -7.94 6.84
C PHE A 84 -8.85 -8.14 6.38
N VAL A 85 -8.25 -9.30 6.70
CA VAL A 85 -6.91 -9.65 6.26
C VAL A 85 -6.81 -9.69 4.74
N LEU A 86 -7.78 -10.29 4.05
CA LEU A 86 -7.81 -10.33 2.58
C LEU A 86 -7.89 -8.92 1.96
N ASN A 87 -8.75 -8.05 2.49
CA ASN A 87 -8.84 -6.66 2.03
C ASN A 87 -7.53 -5.89 2.26
N PHE A 88 -6.93 -6.03 3.44
CA PHE A 88 -5.66 -5.40 3.78
C PHE A 88 -4.53 -5.90 2.88
N PHE A 89 -4.46 -7.22 2.70
CA PHE A 89 -3.43 -7.89 1.89
C PHE A 89 -3.54 -7.51 0.42
N SER A 90 -4.76 -7.40 -0.13
CA SER A 90 -4.97 -6.99 -1.51
C SER A 90 -4.50 -5.55 -1.76
N LEU A 91 -4.80 -4.62 -0.83
CA LEU A 91 -4.26 -3.26 -0.88
C LEU A 91 -2.74 -3.24 -0.77
N TYR A 92 -2.17 -3.97 0.19
CA TYR A 92 -0.73 -4.07 0.38
C TYR A 92 -0.02 -4.57 -0.89
N LEU A 93 -0.51 -5.67 -1.48
CA LEU A 93 0.05 -6.23 -2.71
C LEU A 93 0.01 -5.23 -3.85
N LEU A 94 -1.14 -4.59 -4.05
CA LEU A 94 -1.32 -3.68 -5.17
C LEU A 94 -0.40 -2.46 -5.06
N PHE A 95 -0.34 -1.81 -3.89
CA PHE A 95 0.57 -0.69 -3.65
C PHE A 95 2.05 -1.10 -3.74
N SER A 96 2.40 -2.29 -3.23
CA SER A 96 3.76 -2.80 -3.30
C SER A 96 4.17 -3.15 -4.73
N PHE A 97 3.26 -3.68 -5.55
CA PHE A 97 3.52 -3.95 -6.97
C PHE A 97 3.87 -2.68 -7.73
N PHE A 98 3.11 -1.60 -7.54
CA PHE A 98 3.41 -0.32 -8.18
C PHE A 98 4.76 0.25 -7.73
N GLU A 99 5.11 0.13 -6.46
CA GLU A 99 6.41 0.58 -5.93
C GLU A 99 7.58 -0.25 -6.45
N ILE A 100 7.48 -1.58 -6.40
CA ILE A 100 8.51 -2.50 -6.90
C ILE A 100 8.70 -2.31 -8.40
N TYR A 101 7.62 -2.11 -9.17
CA TYR A 101 7.71 -1.84 -10.60
C TYR A 101 8.43 -0.50 -10.89
N SER A 102 8.15 0.53 -10.09
CA SER A 102 8.87 1.81 -10.16
C SER A 102 10.36 1.62 -9.86
N LEU A 103 10.69 0.88 -8.79
CA LEU A 103 12.07 0.51 -8.44
C LEU A 103 12.79 -0.21 -9.59
N LEU A 104 12.18 -1.27 -10.12
CA LEU A 104 12.78 -2.09 -11.18
C LEU A 104 13.03 -1.27 -12.44
N ARG A 105 12.09 -0.39 -12.80
CA ARG A 105 12.22 0.49 -13.95
C ARG A 105 13.33 1.52 -13.75
N ASN A 106 13.47 2.06 -12.54
CA ASN A 106 14.52 3.02 -12.21
C ASN A 106 15.92 2.35 -12.20
N LEU A 107 16.04 1.17 -11.60
CA LEU A 107 17.27 0.35 -11.63
C LEU A 107 17.67 -0.02 -13.06
N ARG A 108 16.71 -0.37 -13.93
CA ARG A 108 16.98 -0.70 -15.33
C ARG A 108 17.48 0.51 -16.13
N HIS A 109 17.08 1.72 -15.76
CA HIS A 109 17.58 2.93 -16.40
C HIS A 109 18.98 3.32 -15.92
N GLN A 110 19.35 2.94 -14.68
CA GLN A 110 20.69 3.14 -14.13
C GLN A 110 21.75 2.18 -14.67
N ASN A 111 21.36 0.96 -15.02
CA ASN A 111 22.27 -0.07 -15.52
C ASN A 111 22.48 0.00 -17.06
N LYS A 112 22.27 1.16 -17.68
CA LYS A 112 22.40 1.37 -19.13
C LYS A 112 23.16 2.66 -19.40
#